data_AF-A0A7X8IU54-F1
#
_entry.id   AF-A0A7X8IU54-F1
#
_cell.length_a   1.000
_cell.length_b   1.000
_cell.length_c   1.000
_cell.angle_alpha   90.00
_cell.angle_beta   90.00
_cell.angle_gamma   90.00
#
_symmetry.space_group_name_H-M   'P 1'
#
loop_
_entity.id
_entity.type
_entity.pdbx_description
1 polymer ?
#
loop_
_entity_poly.entity_id
_entity_poly.type
_entity_poly.pdbx_seq_one_letter_code
_entity_poly.pdbx_strand_id
1 'polypeptide(L)'
;MKGIFGTEAIVRLKNYAERNNAAFEKKMLGGYLYVEELNYMKAFLIDYFKRDIRSVTDLFLVRGKWAAASLSVAYSQSFHELLDISDRITAFDEALAEDDEIGSKLRVMLTRAERDKEVIKQLRTQLKDVNEKALKFLTDGTQHFIIIARNLKGILEDYEKSPHALITNWKEIEMNAEKPIKDWIVEVYKKIYAFVMLMQLYLKGE
;
A
#
# COMPACT_ATOMS: atom_id res chain seq x y z
N MET A 1 -7.82 -13.76 -1.62
CA MET A 1 -6.50 -14.10 -2.18
C MET A 1 -6.49 -14.25 -3.69
N LYS A 2 -6.95 -15.37 -4.28
CA LYS A 2 -6.92 -15.60 -5.75
C LYS A 2 -7.65 -14.52 -6.59
N GLY A 3 -8.78 -14.01 -6.09
CA GLY A 3 -9.52 -12.94 -6.77
C GLY A 3 -8.86 -11.54 -6.73
N ILE A 4 -7.88 -11.33 -5.85
CA ILE A 4 -7.15 -10.05 -5.73
C ILE A 4 -5.77 -10.15 -6.37
N PHE A 5 -5.09 -11.30 -6.23
CA PHE A 5 -3.67 -11.43 -6.58
C PHE A 5 -3.37 -12.52 -7.63
N GLY A 6 -4.38 -13.27 -8.07
CA GLY A 6 -4.20 -14.37 -9.02
C GLY A 6 -3.42 -15.59 -8.50
N THR A 7 -2.84 -15.50 -7.29
CA THR A 7 -2.01 -16.54 -6.67
C THR A 7 -2.37 -16.72 -5.19
N GLU A 8 -1.92 -17.83 -4.60
CA GLU A 8 -2.14 -18.15 -3.18
C GLU A 8 -0.94 -17.76 -2.29
N ALA A 9 0.28 -17.72 -2.83
CA ALA A 9 1.48 -17.34 -2.11
C ALA A 9 2.04 -16.01 -2.64
N ILE A 10 2.08 -15.00 -1.78
CA ILE A 10 2.52 -13.65 -2.14
C ILE A 10 3.74 -13.30 -1.29
N VAL A 11 4.92 -13.40 -1.91
CA VAL A 11 6.19 -13.04 -1.27
C VAL A 11 6.86 -11.98 -2.12
N ARG A 12 6.95 -10.77 -1.59
CA ARG A 12 7.59 -9.59 -2.17
C ARG A 12 8.75 -9.08 -1.31
N LEU A 13 8.60 -9.17 0.01
CA LEU A 13 9.59 -8.72 0.99
C LEU A 13 10.60 -9.84 1.26
N LYS A 14 11.87 -9.46 1.35
CA LYS A 14 12.99 -10.38 1.58
C LYS A 14 13.43 -10.40 3.04
N ASN A 15 13.39 -9.28 3.74
CA ASN A 15 14.01 -9.15 5.06
C ASN A 15 12.97 -8.99 6.16
N TYR A 16 11.87 -8.28 5.92
CA TYR A 16 10.69 -8.32 6.78
C TYR A 16 9.89 -9.59 6.50
N ALA A 17 10.37 -10.72 7.02
CA ALA A 17 9.89 -12.06 6.67
C ALA A 17 9.83 -13.00 7.88
N GLU A 18 8.87 -13.92 7.87
CA GLU A 18 8.61 -14.86 8.97
C GLU A 18 9.82 -15.71 9.34
N ARG A 19 10.61 -16.12 8.34
CA ARG A 19 11.86 -16.88 8.55
C ARG A 19 12.86 -16.18 9.47
N ASN A 20 12.80 -14.86 9.56
CA ASN A 20 13.69 -14.06 10.39
C ASN A 20 13.19 -13.93 11.84
N ASN A 21 11.94 -14.35 12.14
CA ASN A 21 11.37 -14.32 13.49
C ASN A 21 12.02 -15.31 14.45
N ALA A 22 12.49 -16.45 13.95
CA ALA A 22 13.08 -17.51 14.77
C ALA A 22 14.25 -17.04 15.66
N ALA A 23 15.01 -16.02 15.22
CA ALA A 23 16.09 -15.45 16.03
C ALA A 23 15.57 -14.63 17.22
N PHE A 24 14.45 -13.91 17.04
CA PHE A 24 13.80 -13.11 18.08
C PHE A 24 13.03 -13.99 19.07
N GLU A 25 12.33 -15.01 18.58
CA GLU A 25 11.57 -15.97 19.40
C GLU A 25 12.44 -16.72 20.39
N LYS A 26 13.65 -17.13 19.98
CA LYS A 26 14.66 -17.73 20.88
C LYS A 26 15.03 -16.83 22.07
N LYS A 27 14.74 -15.53 21.99
CA LYS A 27 14.94 -14.55 23.07
C LYS A 27 13.63 -14.13 23.74
N MET A 28 12.55 -14.90 23.54
CA MET A 28 11.20 -14.62 24.06
C MET A 28 10.66 -13.26 23.60
N LEU A 29 10.92 -12.91 22.32
CA LEU A 29 10.39 -11.72 21.65
C LEU A 29 9.44 -12.14 20.52
N GLY A 30 8.45 -11.32 20.19
CA GLY A 30 7.41 -11.64 19.19
C GLY A 30 7.80 -11.43 17.72
N GLY A 31 9.02 -10.95 17.43
CA GLY A 31 9.50 -10.77 16.05
C GLY A 31 8.74 -9.69 15.25
N TYR A 32 8.63 -9.93 13.94
CA TYR A 32 7.89 -9.13 12.96
C TYR A 32 6.43 -9.57 12.92
N LEU A 33 5.51 -8.61 13.08
CA LEU A 33 4.09 -8.88 13.29
C LEU A 33 3.24 -8.83 12.02
N TYR A 34 3.58 -7.95 11.07
CA TYR A 34 2.71 -7.63 9.91
C TYR A 34 3.25 -8.18 8.59
N VAL A 35 3.93 -9.32 8.64
CA VAL A 35 4.69 -9.86 7.50
C VAL A 35 3.77 -10.13 6.32
N GLU A 36 2.64 -10.80 6.57
CA GLU A 36 1.69 -11.21 5.55
C GLU A 36 1.01 -9.99 4.91
N GLU A 37 0.50 -9.09 5.73
CA GLU A 37 -0.22 -7.88 5.33
C GLU A 37 0.66 -6.93 4.52
N LEU A 38 1.92 -6.76 4.92
CA LEU A 38 2.84 -5.87 4.21
C LEU A 38 3.25 -6.48 2.85
N ASN A 39 3.32 -7.81 2.74
CA ASN A 39 3.48 -8.48 1.46
C ASN A 39 2.26 -8.25 0.55
N TYR A 40 1.04 -8.29 1.09
CA TYR A 40 -0.18 -7.98 0.33
C TYR A 40 -0.22 -6.55 -0.16
N MET A 41 0.10 -5.58 0.71
CA MET A 41 0.22 -4.17 0.33
C MET A 41 1.25 -3.98 -0.78
N LYS A 42 2.45 -4.56 -0.61
CA LYS A 42 3.52 -4.43 -1.61
C LYS A 42 3.16 -5.06 -2.94
N ALA A 43 2.54 -6.24 -2.93
CA ALA A 43 2.10 -6.90 -4.16
C ALA A 43 0.99 -6.11 -4.86
N PHE A 44 0.01 -5.61 -4.13
CA PHE A 44 -1.06 -4.80 -4.73
C PHE A 44 -0.53 -3.50 -5.36
N LEU A 45 0.44 -2.87 -4.68
CA LEU A 45 1.12 -1.68 -5.19
C LEU A 45 1.88 -1.94 -6.50
N ILE A 46 2.57 -3.08 -6.63
CA ILE A 46 3.35 -3.41 -7.82
C ILE A 46 2.47 -3.93 -8.96
N ASP A 47 1.63 -4.91 -8.67
CA ASP A 47 0.98 -5.72 -9.70
C ASP A 47 -0.30 -5.06 -10.25
N TYR A 48 -0.96 -4.22 -9.45
CA TYR A 48 -2.23 -3.60 -9.80
C TYR A 48 -2.19 -2.08 -9.78
N PHE A 49 -1.64 -1.46 -8.74
CA PHE A 49 -1.63 -0.01 -8.62
C PHE A 49 -0.77 0.65 -9.71
N LYS A 50 0.49 0.24 -9.84
CA LYS A 50 1.42 0.78 -10.85
C LYS A 50 1.03 0.44 -12.30
N ARG A 51 0.02 -0.42 -12.53
CA ARG A 51 -0.51 -0.80 -13.85
C ARG A 51 -1.94 -0.33 -14.05
N ASP A 52 -2.93 -1.10 -13.58
CA ASP A 52 -4.34 -0.91 -13.89
C ASP A 52 -4.90 0.40 -13.28
N ILE A 53 -4.55 0.68 -12.02
CA ILE A 53 -5.03 1.89 -11.31
C ILE A 53 -4.34 3.13 -11.87
N ARG A 54 -3.04 3.03 -12.16
CA ARG A 54 -2.28 4.12 -12.78
C ARG A 54 -2.87 4.51 -14.13
N SER A 55 -3.13 3.57 -15.03
CA SER A 55 -3.64 3.92 -16.36
C SER A 55 -4.99 4.67 -16.30
N VAL A 56 -5.92 4.24 -15.44
CA VAL A 56 -7.20 4.97 -15.27
C VAL A 56 -7.00 6.32 -14.59
N THR A 57 -6.06 6.40 -13.66
CA THR A 57 -5.77 7.64 -12.91
C THR A 57 -5.09 8.67 -13.80
N ASP A 58 -4.13 8.25 -14.63
CA ASP A 58 -3.44 9.11 -15.59
C ASP A 58 -4.44 9.66 -16.62
N LEU A 59 -5.42 8.87 -17.07
CA LEU A 59 -6.50 9.37 -17.93
C LEU A 59 -7.24 10.57 -17.30
N PHE A 60 -7.61 10.49 -16.02
CA PHE A 60 -8.37 11.56 -15.36
C PHE A 60 -7.51 12.71 -14.85
N LEU A 61 -6.33 12.43 -14.28
CA LEU A 61 -5.47 13.47 -13.70
C LEU A 61 -4.68 14.24 -14.76
N VAL A 62 -4.27 13.58 -15.85
CA VAL A 62 -3.45 14.22 -16.90
C VAL A 62 -4.33 14.81 -17.99
N ARG A 63 -5.38 14.10 -18.42
CA ARG A 63 -6.21 14.53 -19.55
C ARG A 63 -7.53 15.17 -19.11
N GLY A 64 -7.92 15.07 -17.85
CA GLY A 64 -9.15 15.66 -17.32
C GLY A 64 -9.05 17.15 -17.13
N LYS A 65 -10.02 17.89 -17.69
CA LYS A 65 -10.26 19.31 -17.40
C LYS A 65 -11.30 19.41 -16.30
N TRP A 66 -10.81 19.47 -15.07
CA TRP A 66 -11.62 19.60 -13.87
C TRP A 66 -12.29 20.98 -13.79
N ALA A 67 -13.57 21.02 -13.40
CA ALA A 67 -14.33 22.27 -13.27
C ALA A 67 -13.70 23.25 -12.27
N ALA A 68 -13.02 22.72 -11.24
CA ALA A 68 -12.15 23.46 -10.35
C ALA A 68 -10.94 22.59 -9.96
N ALA A 69 -9.75 23.19 -9.87
CA ALA A 69 -8.52 22.47 -9.53
C ALA A 69 -8.63 21.71 -8.20
N SER A 70 -9.32 22.29 -7.20
CA SER A 70 -9.55 21.72 -5.87
C SER A 70 -10.22 20.34 -5.91
N LEU A 71 -11.02 20.05 -6.93
CA LEU A 71 -11.75 18.78 -7.07
C LEU A 71 -10.80 17.59 -7.34
N SER A 72 -9.60 17.85 -7.87
CA SER A 72 -8.61 16.83 -8.20
C SER A 72 -7.53 16.64 -7.13
N VAL A 73 -7.42 17.56 -6.16
CA VAL A 73 -6.27 17.65 -5.24
C VAL A 73 -6.12 16.38 -4.40
N ALA A 74 -7.20 15.95 -3.73
CA ALA A 74 -7.15 14.76 -2.89
C ALA A 74 -6.84 13.48 -3.68
N TYR A 75 -7.29 13.43 -4.94
CA TYR A 75 -7.02 12.32 -5.85
C TYR A 75 -5.54 12.28 -6.23
N SER A 76 -5.02 13.40 -6.73
CA SER A 76 -3.62 13.53 -7.13
C SER A 76 -2.67 13.27 -5.96
N GLN A 77 -2.92 13.88 -4.80
CA GLN A 77 -2.11 13.67 -3.61
C GLN A 77 -2.09 12.19 -3.20
N SER A 78 -3.25 11.54 -3.13
CA SER A 78 -3.30 10.12 -2.73
C SER A 78 -2.62 9.19 -3.73
N PHE A 79 -2.67 9.52 -5.02
CA PHE A 79 -1.93 8.79 -6.04
C PHE A 79 -0.41 8.91 -5.84
N HIS A 80 0.09 10.12 -5.58
CA HIS A 80 1.51 10.35 -5.31
C HIS A 80 1.97 9.70 -4.00
N GLU A 81 1.18 9.78 -2.93
CA GLU A 81 1.51 9.13 -1.65
C GLU A 81 1.59 7.61 -1.79
N LEU A 82 0.75 6.97 -2.62
CA LEU A 82 0.85 5.52 -2.86
C LEU A 82 2.11 5.13 -3.65
N LEU A 83 2.58 5.99 -4.57
CA LEU A 83 3.88 5.78 -5.22
C LEU A 83 5.01 5.86 -4.20
N ASP A 84 5.00 6.88 -3.34
CA ASP A 84 6.00 7.06 -2.28
C ASP A 84 5.98 5.91 -1.26
N ILE A 85 4.80 5.48 -0.79
CA ILE A 85 4.64 4.34 0.11
C ILE A 85 5.22 3.07 -0.50
N SER A 86 4.97 2.81 -1.79
CA SER A 86 5.58 1.66 -2.47
C SER A 86 7.10 1.69 -2.32
N ASP A 87 7.72 2.82 -2.58
CA ASP A 87 9.18 2.92 -2.64
C ASP A 87 9.78 2.91 -1.21
N ARG A 88 9.09 3.52 -0.24
CA ARG A 88 9.43 3.44 1.19
C ARG A 88 9.30 2.04 1.79
N ILE A 89 8.35 1.22 1.33
CA ILE A 89 8.27 -0.19 1.74
C ILE A 89 9.50 -0.95 1.23
N THR A 90 9.97 -0.68 -0.01
CA THR A 90 11.20 -1.29 -0.53
C THR A 90 12.40 -0.89 0.31
N ALA A 91 12.60 0.41 0.55
CA ALA A 91 13.72 0.90 1.35
C ALA A 91 13.67 0.39 2.80
N PHE A 92 12.47 0.24 3.38
CA PHE A 92 12.28 -0.36 4.69
C PHE A 92 12.72 -1.83 4.73
N ASP A 93 12.33 -2.62 3.73
CA ASP A 93 12.75 -4.01 3.63
C ASP A 93 14.27 -4.12 3.45
N GLU A 94 14.87 -3.29 2.59
CA GLU A 94 16.32 -3.25 2.37
C GLU A 94 17.10 -2.92 3.65
N ALA A 95 16.65 -1.92 4.42
CA ALA A 95 17.30 -1.53 5.68
C ALA A 95 17.33 -2.65 6.75
N LEU A 96 16.47 -3.66 6.62
CA LEU A 96 16.44 -4.84 7.51
C LEU A 96 17.40 -5.95 7.07
N ALA A 97 18.11 -5.80 5.95
CA ALA A 97 19.16 -6.73 5.54
C ALA A 97 20.28 -6.78 6.59
N GLU A 98 20.91 -7.95 6.75
CA GLU A 98 21.91 -8.18 7.81
C GLU A 98 23.15 -7.28 7.73
N ASP A 99 23.45 -6.76 6.54
CA ASP A 99 24.56 -5.88 6.21
C ASP A 99 24.16 -4.39 6.12
N ASP A 100 22.88 -4.06 6.29
CA ASP A 100 22.38 -2.68 6.30
C ASP A 100 22.15 -2.18 7.75
N GLU A 101 21.83 -0.89 7.90
CA GLU A 101 21.85 -0.16 9.16
C GLU A 101 20.99 -0.82 10.25
N ILE A 102 19.72 -1.13 9.96
CA ILE A 102 18.80 -1.67 10.98
C ILE A 102 19.08 -3.15 11.21
N GLY A 103 19.24 -3.94 10.15
CA GLY A 103 19.46 -5.38 10.27
C GLY A 103 20.79 -5.72 10.97
N SER A 104 21.88 -5.00 10.65
CA SER A 104 23.17 -5.17 11.33
C SER A 104 23.08 -4.85 12.82
N LYS A 105 22.37 -3.77 13.19
CA LYS A 105 22.12 -3.38 14.58
C LYS A 105 21.30 -4.44 15.33
N LEU A 106 20.23 -4.95 14.73
CA LEU A 106 19.41 -6.02 15.30
C LEU A 106 20.24 -7.29 15.54
N ARG A 107 21.09 -7.67 14.59
CA ARG A 107 21.98 -8.83 14.71
C ARG A 107 22.98 -8.68 15.86
N VAL A 108 23.61 -7.50 15.99
CA VAL A 108 24.54 -7.22 17.11
C VAL A 108 23.81 -7.29 18.45
N MET A 109 22.61 -6.71 18.53
CA MET A 109 21.79 -6.77 19.75
C MET A 109 21.38 -8.20 20.11
N LEU A 110 20.98 -9.02 19.13
CA LEU A 110 20.63 -10.43 19.31
C LEU A 110 21.78 -11.24 19.93
N THR A 111 23.00 -11.04 19.46
CA THR A 111 24.20 -11.71 20.01
C THR A 111 24.47 -11.27 21.45
N ARG A 112 24.33 -9.98 21.75
CA ARG A 112 24.60 -9.43 23.11
C ARG A 112 23.51 -9.78 24.12
N ALA A 113 22.27 -9.96 23.66
CA ALA A 113 21.10 -10.28 24.48
C ALA A 113 21.24 -11.59 25.28
N GLU A 114 22.20 -12.47 24.94
CA GLU A 114 22.49 -13.69 25.70
C GLU A 114 23.05 -13.42 27.09
N ARG A 115 23.78 -12.30 27.25
CA ARG A 115 24.53 -11.98 28.46
C ARG A 115 24.03 -10.73 29.16
N ASP A 116 23.22 -9.92 28.46
CA ASP A 116 22.76 -8.62 28.93
C ASP A 116 21.23 -8.47 28.78
N LYS A 117 20.54 -8.45 29.92
CA LYS A 117 19.08 -8.28 29.98
C LYS A 117 18.63 -6.88 29.57
N GLU A 118 19.50 -5.87 29.67
CA GLU A 118 19.15 -4.50 29.24
C GLU A 118 19.09 -4.42 27.70
N VAL A 119 19.96 -5.15 27.00
CA VAL A 119 19.90 -5.29 25.53
C VAL A 119 18.60 -5.93 25.07
N ILE A 120 18.02 -6.86 25.84
CA ILE A 120 16.71 -7.45 25.51
C ILE A 120 15.61 -6.37 25.49
N LYS A 121 15.64 -5.41 26.43
CA LYS A 121 14.68 -4.30 26.44
C LYS A 121 14.85 -3.40 25.23
N GLN A 122 16.10 -3.07 24.87
CA GLN A 122 16.41 -2.26 23.69
C GLN A 122 15.95 -2.95 22.40
N LEU A 123 16.19 -4.26 22.29
CA LEU A 123 15.78 -5.06 21.14
C LEU A 123 14.25 -5.08 21.01
N ARG A 124 13.52 -5.18 22.13
CA ARG A 124 12.05 -5.08 22.14
C ARG A 124 11.57 -3.73 21.63
N THR A 125 12.18 -2.62 22.08
CA THR A 125 11.86 -1.29 21.57
C THR A 125 12.14 -1.19 20.08
N GLN A 126 13.29 -1.64 19.61
CA GLN A 126 13.65 -1.60 18.20
C GLN A 126 12.69 -2.43 17.32
N LEU A 127 12.25 -3.59 17.79
CA LEU A 127 11.22 -4.40 17.11
C LEU A 127 9.87 -3.70 17.08
N LYS A 128 9.49 -3.04 18.18
CA LYS A 128 8.27 -2.23 18.25
C LYS A 128 8.29 -1.13 17.18
N ASP A 129 9.39 -0.38 17.07
CA ASP A 129 9.52 0.70 16.09
C ASP A 129 9.44 0.16 14.64
N VAL A 130 10.06 -1.00 14.37
CA VAL A 130 10.00 -1.67 13.07
C VAL A 130 8.56 -2.08 12.73
N ASN A 131 7.85 -2.67 13.68
CA ASN A 131 6.46 -3.09 13.49
C ASN A 131 5.50 -1.91 13.36
N GLU A 132 5.68 -0.84 14.14
CA GLU A 132 4.89 0.40 14.01
C GLU A 132 5.08 1.05 12.64
N LYS A 133 6.30 1.01 12.09
CA LYS A 133 6.57 1.50 10.73
C LYS A 133 5.85 0.66 9.67
N ALA A 134 5.85 -0.67 9.82
CA ALA A 134 5.07 -1.56 8.96
C ALA A 134 3.57 -1.26 9.04
N LEU A 135 3.00 -1.17 10.25
CA LEU A 135 1.60 -0.83 10.48
C LEU A 135 1.22 0.52 9.86
N LYS A 136 2.11 1.51 9.96
CA LYS A 136 1.90 2.82 9.35
C LYS A 136 1.77 2.74 7.83
N PHE A 137 2.62 1.97 7.15
CA PHE A 137 2.48 1.75 5.71
C PHE A 137 1.14 1.11 5.34
N LEU A 138 0.69 0.13 6.13
CA LEU A 138 -0.61 -0.53 5.91
C LEU A 138 -1.77 0.45 6.07
N THR A 139 -1.74 1.23 7.14
CA THR A 139 -2.80 2.19 7.48
C THR A 139 -2.87 3.32 6.46
N ASP A 140 -1.74 3.97 6.20
CA ASP A 140 -1.63 5.10 5.26
C ASP A 140 -1.99 4.63 3.84
N GLY A 141 -1.44 3.50 3.39
CA GLY A 141 -1.73 2.94 2.07
C GLY A 141 -3.22 2.60 1.90
N THR A 142 -3.84 1.98 2.91
CA THR A 142 -5.26 1.65 2.88
C THR A 142 -6.13 2.91 2.80
N GLN A 143 -5.79 3.97 3.53
CA GLN A 143 -6.51 5.25 3.47
C GLN A 143 -6.41 5.91 2.10
N HIS A 144 -5.23 5.93 1.48
CA HIS A 144 -5.08 6.50 0.14
C HIS A 144 -5.85 5.70 -0.92
N PHE A 145 -5.92 4.37 -0.81
CA PHE A 145 -6.78 3.57 -1.68
C PHE A 145 -8.27 3.89 -1.50
N ILE A 146 -8.73 4.13 -0.26
CA ILE A 146 -10.11 4.59 -0.01
C ILE A 146 -10.38 5.94 -0.70
N ILE A 147 -9.41 6.87 -0.64
CA ILE A 147 -9.54 8.18 -1.30
C ILE A 147 -9.61 8.02 -2.81
N ILE A 148 -8.75 7.20 -3.43
CA ILE A 148 -8.82 6.91 -4.87
C ILE A 148 -10.17 6.30 -5.23
N ALA A 149 -10.66 5.30 -4.49
CA ALA A 149 -11.94 4.67 -4.75
C ALA A 149 -13.11 5.68 -4.71
N ARG A 150 -13.11 6.60 -3.73
CA ARG A 150 -14.13 7.66 -3.62
C ARG A 150 -14.09 8.61 -4.83
N ASN A 151 -12.89 9.01 -5.27
CA ASN A 151 -12.74 9.87 -6.44
C ASN A 151 -13.22 9.18 -7.72
N LEU A 152 -12.82 7.92 -7.93
CA LEU A 152 -13.30 7.13 -9.07
C LEU A 152 -14.82 6.98 -9.07
N LYS A 153 -15.44 6.77 -7.90
CA LYS A 153 -16.89 6.73 -7.77
C LYS A 153 -17.53 8.08 -8.16
N GLY A 154 -16.99 9.20 -7.67
CA GLY A 154 -17.48 10.54 -8.02
C GLY A 154 -17.37 10.85 -9.52
N ILE A 155 -16.25 10.45 -10.14
CA ILE A 155 -16.03 10.57 -11.58
C ILE A 155 -17.07 9.76 -12.37
N LEU A 156 -17.36 8.52 -11.94
CA LEU A 156 -18.39 7.69 -12.58
C LEU A 156 -19.79 8.31 -12.44
N GLU A 157 -20.13 8.82 -11.26
CA GLU A 157 -21.41 9.49 -11.02
C GLU A 157 -21.56 10.77 -11.85
N ASP A 158 -20.46 11.49 -12.12
CA ASP A 158 -20.46 12.67 -12.99
C ASP A 158 -20.63 12.31 -14.47
N TYR A 159 -19.98 11.21 -14.90
CA TYR A 159 -20.10 10.68 -16.26
C TYR A 159 -21.55 10.31 -16.62
N GLU A 160 -22.29 9.76 -15.65
CA GLU A 160 -23.68 9.34 -15.85
C GLU A 160 -24.69 10.50 -15.78
N LYS A 161 -24.28 11.72 -15.38
CA LYS A 161 -25.15 12.89 -15.23
C LYS A 161 -25.06 13.82 -16.43
N SER A 162 -26.13 14.58 -16.65
CA SER A 162 -26.14 15.74 -17.55
C SER A 162 -26.91 16.90 -16.89
N PRO A 163 -26.32 18.10 -16.76
CA PRO A 163 -24.97 18.46 -17.17
C PRO A 163 -23.89 17.88 -16.23
N HIS A 164 -22.67 17.71 -16.76
CA HIS A 164 -21.50 17.32 -15.98
C HIS A 164 -21.03 18.48 -15.09
N ALA A 165 -20.59 18.17 -13.88
CA ALA A 165 -20.17 19.11 -12.85
C ALA A 165 -18.69 18.95 -12.43
N LEU A 166 -18.09 17.77 -12.60
CA LEU A 166 -16.70 17.51 -12.21
C LEU A 166 -15.74 17.67 -13.39
N ILE A 167 -15.99 16.99 -14.50
CA ILE A 167 -15.12 16.99 -15.69
C ILE A 167 -15.85 17.67 -16.84
N THR A 168 -15.15 18.59 -17.51
CA THR A 168 -15.74 19.44 -18.57
C THR A 168 -15.46 18.95 -19.98
N ASN A 169 -14.47 18.05 -20.15
CA ASN A 169 -14.01 17.56 -21.46
C ASN A 169 -14.23 16.06 -21.66
N TRP A 170 -15.39 15.53 -21.26
CA TRP A 170 -15.71 14.11 -21.37
C TRP A 170 -15.49 13.50 -22.76
N LYS A 171 -15.80 14.23 -23.85
CA LYS A 171 -15.52 13.76 -25.22
C LYS A 171 -14.04 13.49 -25.47
N GLU A 172 -13.15 14.35 -24.94
CA GLU A 172 -11.70 14.18 -25.07
C GLU A 172 -11.22 12.98 -24.25
N ILE A 173 -11.79 12.77 -23.05
CA ILE A 173 -11.51 11.62 -22.20
C ILE A 173 -11.90 10.32 -22.91
N GLU A 174 -13.11 10.24 -23.47
CA GLU A 174 -13.61 9.05 -24.18
C GLU A 174 -12.74 8.71 -25.40
N MET A 175 -12.33 9.71 -26.18
CA MET A 175 -11.44 9.50 -27.34
C MET A 175 -10.06 8.93 -26.97
N ASN A 176 -9.60 9.17 -25.75
CA ASN A 176 -8.29 8.71 -25.27
C ASN A 176 -8.40 7.51 -24.32
N ALA A 177 -9.60 6.98 -24.11
CA ALA A 177 -9.81 5.83 -23.24
C ALA A 177 -9.50 4.53 -23.98
N GLU A 178 -8.73 3.64 -23.35
CA GLU A 178 -8.40 2.31 -23.90
C GLU A 178 -9.59 1.34 -23.86
N LYS A 179 -10.61 1.65 -23.05
CA LYS A 179 -11.83 0.87 -22.88
C LYS A 179 -12.99 1.77 -22.46
N PRO A 180 -14.25 1.31 -22.55
CA PRO A 180 -15.40 2.07 -22.08
C PRO A 180 -15.21 2.58 -20.65
N ILE A 181 -15.37 3.89 -20.46
CA ILE A 181 -15.05 4.60 -19.20
C ILE A 181 -15.73 3.94 -18.00
N LYS A 182 -17.03 3.67 -18.12
CA LYS A 182 -17.83 3.03 -17.07
C LYS A 182 -17.24 1.68 -16.65
N ASP A 183 -16.98 0.81 -17.62
CA ASP A 183 -16.45 -0.53 -17.36
C ASP A 183 -15.04 -0.46 -16.74
N TRP A 184 -14.21 0.47 -17.22
CA TRP A 184 -12.88 0.68 -16.66
C TRP A 184 -12.91 1.08 -15.20
N ILE A 185 -13.68 2.12 -14.89
CA ILE A 185 -13.79 2.61 -13.51
C ILE A 185 -14.35 1.51 -12.61
N VAL A 186 -15.40 0.81 -13.04
CA VAL A 186 -16.02 -0.25 -12.24
C VAL A 186 -15.06 -1.40 -11.97
N GLU A 187 -14.27 -1.84 -12.96
CA GLU A 187 -13.27 -2.89 -12.78
C GLU A 187 -12.21 -2.51 -11.74
N VAL A 188 -11.64 -1.30 -11.87
CA VAL A 188 -10.62 -0.79 -10.97
C VAL A 188 -11.18 -0.57 -9.57
N TYR A 189 -12.37 0.04 -9.46
CA TYR A 189 -13.05 0.28 -8.20
C TYR A 189 -13.31 -1.03 -7.44
N LYS A 190 -13.80 -2.07 -8.12
CA LYS A 190 -14.04 -3.38 -7.50
C LYS A 190 -12.75 -4.01 -6.97
N LYS A 191 -11.64 -3.92 -7.72
CA LYS A 191 -10.32 -4.40 -7.27
C LYS A 191 -9.84 -3.65 -6.03
N ILE A 192 -9.92 -2.32 -6.04
CA ILE A 192 -9.54 -1.49 -4.88
C ILE A 192 -10.42 -1.82 -3.68
N TYR A 193 -11.74 -1.95 -3.86
CA TYR A 193 -12.68 -2.27 -2.79
C TYR A 193 -12.36 -3.63 -2.15
N ALA A 194 -12.13 -4.67 -2.96
CA ALA A 194 -11.75 -5.99 -2.47
C ALA A 194 -10.44 -5.96 -1.66
N PHE A 195 -9.44 -5.20 -2.14
CA PHE A 195 -8.18 -5.02 -1.42
C PHE A 195 -8.34 -4.25 -0.12
N VAL A 196 -9.09 -3.14 -0.12
CA VAL A 196 -9.36 -2.35 1.08
C VAL A 196 -10.10 -3.18 2.13
N MET A 197 -11.09 -3.99 1.73
CA MET A 197 -11.78 -4.89 2.66
C MET A 197 -10.82 -5.90 3.29
N LEU A 198 -9.93 -6.51 2.49
CA LEU A 198 -8.90 -7.41 2.99
C LEU A 198 -8.04 -6.71 4.05
N MET A 199 -7.52 -5.53 3.73
CA MET A 199 -6.68 -4.75 4.66
C MET A 199 -7.43 -4.38 5.94
N GLN A 200 -8.69 -3.96 5.84
CA GLN A 200 -9.51 -3.61 7.00
C GLN A 200 -9.82 -4.82 7.90
N LEU A 201 -9.86 -6.04 7.38
CA LEU A 201 -10.03 -7.23 8.21
C LEU A 201 -8.80 -7.44 9.11
N TYR A 202 -7.60 -7.28 8.55
CA TYR A 202 -6.36 -7.40 9.32
C TYR A 202 -6.17 -6.22 10.29
N LEU A 203 -6.44 -4.99 9.85
CA LEU A 203 -6.26 -3.79 10.68
C LEU A 203 -7.30 -3.60 11.79
N LYS A 204 -8.44 -4.31 11.74
CA LYS A 204 -9.45 -4.34 12.83
C LYS A 204 -9.24 -5.48 13.82
N GLY A 205 -8.31 -6.39 13.54
CA GLY A 205 -8.01 -7.57 14.37
C GLY A 205 -7.08 -7.28 15.55
N GLU A 206 -6.60 -6.04 15.69
CA GLU A 206 -5.82 -5.52 16.82
C GLU A 206 -6.65 -4.58 17.70
#